data_AF-A0A355GHZ6-F1
#
_entry.id   AF-A0A355GHZ6-F1
#
_cell.length_a   1.000
_cell.length_b   1.000
_cell.length_c   1.000
_cell.angle_alpha   90.00
_cell.angle_beta   90.00
_cell.angle_gamma   90.00
#
_symmetry.space_group_name_H-M   'P 1'
#
loop_
_entity.id
_entity.type
_entity.pdbx_description
1 polymer ?
#
loop_
_entity_poly.entity_id
_entity_poly.type
_entity_poly.pdbx_seq_one_letter_code
_entity_poly.pdbx_strand_id
1 'polypeptide(L)'
;KADSPAGKYLQENGITPENFNSYGSRRGNDRVMTRGTFANIRLSNLLAPGTSGGVTTYLPTGEQTSIYEASLKYKDAGIPLVVLAGGDYGMGSSRDWAAKGTFLLGIKAVIATSFERIHRSNLV
;
A
#
# COMPACT_ATOMS: atom_id res chain seq x y z
N LYS A 1 10.61 7.43 -2.05
CA LYS A 1 11.85 7.30 -2.85
C LYS A 1 11.55 7.70 -4.29
N ALA A 2 12.51 8.17 -5.08
CA ALA A 2 12.28 8.58 -6.49
C ALA A 2 11.72 7.45 -7.36
N ASP A 3 12.21 6.23 -7.16
CA ASP A 3 11.81 5.01 -7.85
C ASP A 3 10.46 4.40 -7.38
N SER A 4 9.92 4.85 -6.23
CA SER A 4 8.63 4.35 -5.72
C SER A 4 7.46 4.82 -6.59
N PRO A 5 6.30 4.12 -6.59
CA PRO A 5 5.14 4.53 -7.38
C PRO A 5 4.72 5.99 -7.16
N ALA A 6 4.71 6.45 -5.91
CA ALA A 6 4.41 7.84 -5.58
C ALA A 6 5.49 8.82 -6.09
N GLY A 7 6.76 8.43 -6.03
CA GLY A 7 7.87 9.21 -6.57
C GLY A 7 7.83 9.35 -8.09
N LYS A 8 7.53 8.27 -8.82
CA LYS A 8 7.31 8.29 -10.27
C LYS A 8 6.15 9.23 -10.63
N TYR A 9 5.01 9.08 -9.96
CA TYR A 9 3.85 9.95 -10.15
C TYR A 9 4.18 11.43 -9.92
N LEU A 10 4.93 11.76 -8.86
CA LEU A 10 5.32 13.14 -8.58
C LEU A 10 6.24 13.72 -9.67
N GLN A 11 7.22 12.94 -10.15
CA GLN A 11 8.13 13.34 -11.23
C GLN A 11 7.40 13.52 -12.56
N GLU A 12 6.46 12.63 -12.91
CA GLU A 12 5.59 12.76 -14.08
C GLU A 12 4.73 14.04 -14.03
N ASN A 13 4.49 14.58 -12.84
CA ASN A 13 3.76 15.83 -12.61
C ASN A 13 4.70 17.03 -12.34
N GLY A 14 5.98 16.93 -12.73
CA GLY A 14 6.94 18.03 -12.66
C GLY A 14 7.49 18.34 -11.26
N ILE A 15 7.25 17.48 -10.27
CA ILE A 15 7.80 17.66 -8.92
C ILE A 15 9.14 16.95 -8.83
N THR A 16 10.21 17.69 -8.51
CA THR A 16 11.54 17.13 -8.33
C THR A 16 11.66 16.34 -7.01
N PRO A 17 12.58 15.36 -6.92
CA PRO A 17 12.75 14.54 -5.71
C PRO A 17 12.95 15.35 -4.41
N GLU A 18 13.64 16.48 -4.47
CA GLU A 18 13.88 17.38 -3.34
C GLU A 18 12.56 17.99 -2.81
N ASN A 19 11.56 18.13 -3.68
CA ASN A 19 10.26 18.72 -3.40
C ASN A 19 9.17 17.68 -3.10
N PHE A 20 9.51 16.39 -2.96
CA PHE A 20 8.51 15.36 -2.65
C PHE A 20 7.78 15.62 -1.33
N ASN A 21 8.51 16.09 -0.31
CA ASN A 21 8.04 16.23 1.06
C ASN A 21 7.56 14.87 1.63
N SER A 22 6.98 14.84 2.84
CA SER A 22 6.48 13.63 3.49
C SER A 22 5.11 13.21 2.95
N TYR A 23 4.76 11.93 3.06
CA TYR A 23 3.38 11.47 2.80
C TYR A 23 2.34 12.23 3.64
N GLY A 24 2.67 12.61 4.88
CA GLY A 24 1.78 13.42 5.72
C GLY A 24 1.40 14.76 5.10
N SER A 25 2.35 15.44 4.46
CA SER A 25 2.10 16.69 3.73
C SER A 25 1.23 16.52 2.47
N ARG A 26 1.16 15.29 1.95
CA ARG A 26 0.42 14.94 0.72
C ARG A 26 -0.92 14.26 1.02
N ARG A 27 -1.39 14.25 2.28
CA ARG A 27 -2.61 13.54 2.71
C ARG A 27 -3.90 13.96 2.00
N GLY A 28 -3.93 15.14 1.39
CA GLY A 28 -5.04 15.64 0.57
C GLY A 28 -5.02 15.16 -0.90
N ASN A 29 -4.00 14.40 -1.31
CA ASN A 29 -3.86 13.89 -2.67
C ASN A 29 -3.96 12.36 -2.67
N ASP A 30 -5.11 11.85 -3.10
CA ASP A 30 -5.40 10.41 -3.11
C ASP A 30 -4.48 9.63 -4.05
N ARG A 31 -4.07 10.23 -5.17
CA ARG A 31 -3.18 9.61 -6.15
C ARG A 31 -1.81 9.33 -5.55
N VAL A 32 -1.31 10.23 -4.69
CA VAL A 32 -0.04 10.02 -3.95
C VAL A 32 -0.23 9.02 -2.82
N MET A 33 -1.29 9.15 -2.04
CA MET A 33 -1.46 8.36 -0.83
C MET A 33 -1.82 6.89 -1.10
N THR A 34 -2.60 6.61 -2.15
CA THR A 34 -2.85 5.23 -2.59
C THR A 34 -1.55 4.54 -3.01
N ARG A 35 -0.68 5.25 -3.74
CA ARG A 35 0.67 4.78 -4.11
C ARG A 35 1.61 4.60 -2.92
N GLY A 36 1.35 5.32 -1.82
CA GLY A 36 2.07 5.19 -0.56
C GLY A 36 1.54 4.11 0.38
N THR A 37 0.40 3.48 0.05
CA THR A 37 -0.22 2.45 0.88
C THR A 37 0.60 1.16 0.81
N PHE A 38 0.91 0.58 1.98
CA PHE A 38 1.87 -0.51 2.14
C PHE A 38 3.28 -0.23 1.61
N ALA A 39 3.65 1.03 1.35
CA ALA A 39 4.97 1.39 0.79
C ALA A 39 6.05 1.64 1.86
N ASN A 40 5.82 1.26 3.12
CA ASN A 40 6.81 1.44 4.18
C ASN A 40 8.04 0.57 3.89
N ILE A 41 9.23 1.16 3.87
CA ILE A 41 10.51 0.48 3.59
C ILE A 41 10.82 -0.70 4.52
N ARG A 42 10.19 -0.76 5.70
CA ARG A 42 10.36 -1.85 6.67
C ARG A 42 9.29 -2.94 6.55
N LEU A 43 8.34 -2.81 5.61
CA LEU A 43 7.36 -3.86 5.37
C LEU A 43 8.09 -5.13 4.92
N SER A 44 7.74 -6.24 5.58
CA SER A 44 8.15 -7.59 5.20
C SER A 44 6.91 -8.30 4.64
N ASN A 45 7.00 -8.76 3.40
CA ASN A 45 5.91 -9.45 2.72
C ASN A 45 6.32 -10.88 2.40
N LEU A 46 5.64 -11.85 3.01
CA LEU A 46 5.93 -13.27 2.82
C LEU A 46 5.69 -13.74 1.38
N LEU A 47 4.89 -13.00 0.59
CA LEU A 47 4.70 -13.30 -0.83
C LEU A 47 5.87 -12.84 -1.70
N ALA A 48 6.79 -12.01 -1.20
CA ALA A 48 7.95 -11.52 -1.95
C ALA A 48 9.24 -11.75 -1.16
N PRO A 49 9.66 -13.03 -1.01
CA PRO A 49 10.87 -13.37 -0.25
C PRO A 49 12.11 -12.69 -0.84
N GLY A 50 13.05 -12.31 0.03
CA GLY A 50 14.27 -11.60 -0.35
C GLY A 50 14.08 -10.09 -0.60
N THR A 51 12.87 -9.56 -0.45
CA THR A 51 12.59 -8.13 -0.63
C THR A 51 12.23 -7.43 0.67
N SER A 52 12.25 -6.10 0.65
CA SER A 52 11.73 -5.25 1.71
C SER A 52 10.99 -4.05 1.10
N GLY A 53 10.05 -3.50 1.85
CA GLY A 53 9.28 -2.37 1.39
C GLY A 53 7.94 -2.75 0.78
N GLY A 54 7.36 -1.84 -0.02
CA GLY A 54 6.07 -2.02 -0.67
C GLY A 54 6.11 -2.92 -1.90
N VAL A 55 6.72 -4.09 -1.77
CA VAL A 55 6.88 -5.08 -2.84
C VAL A 55 5.99 -6.29 -2.57
N THR A 56 5.45 -6.89 -3.62
CA THR A 56 4.70 -8.14 -3.59
C THR A 56 4.96 -8.95 -4.86
N THR A 57 4.55 -10.21 -4.87
CA THR A 57 4.54 -11.03 -6.08
C THR A 57 3.16 -10.96 -6.72
N TYR A 58 3.11 -10.63 -8.00
CA TYR A 58 1.92 -10.76 -8.83
C TYR A 58 1.73 -12.25 -9.19
N LEU A 59 0.91 -12.94 -8.38
CA LEU A 59 0.79 -14.40 -8.39
C LEU A 59 0.52 -15.02 -9.78
N PRO A 60 -0.30 -14.43 -10.67
CA PRO A 60 -0.54 -15.00 -12.00
C PRO A 60 0.71 -15.19 -12.86
N THR A 61 1.78 -14.42 -12.60
CA THR A 61 3.03 -14.47 -13.41
C THR A 61 4.27 -14.81 -12.58
N GLY A 62 4.22 -14.66 -11.25
CA GLY A 62 5.38 -14.75 -10.38
C GLY A 62 6.28 -13.50 -10.38
N GLU A 63 5.93 -12.45 -11.12
CA GLU A 63 6.69 -11.19 -11.17
C GLU A 63 6.63 -10.46 -9.82
N GLN A 64 7.79 -10.09 -9.26
CA GLN A 64 7.86 -9.17 -8.13
C GLN A 64 7.73 -7.73 -8.60
N THR A 65 6.79 -6.99 -8.01
CA THR A 65 6.47 -5.61 -8.39
C THR A 65 5.99 -4.84 -7.15
N SER A 66 5.74 -3.53 -7.28
CA SER A 66 5.20 -2.79 -6.15
C SER A 66 3.76 -3.22 -5.84
N ILE A 67 3.35 -3.13 -4.57
CA ILE A 67 1.97 -3.44 -4.15
C ILE A 67 0.94 -2.60 -4.94
N TYR A 68 1.27 -1.33 -5.22
CA TYR A 68 0.43 -0.46 -6.03
C TYR A 68 0.30 -0.99 -7.47
N GLU A 69 1.40 -1.30 -8.16
CA GLU A 69 1.36 -1.81 -9.54
C GLU A 69 0.65 -3.19 -9.60
N ALA A 70 0.91 -4.08 -8.64
CA ALA A 70 0.18 -5.35 -8.53
C ALA A 70 -1.33 -5.11 -8.37
N SER A 71 -1.73 -4.15 -7.54
CA SER A 71 -3.14 -3.83 -7.31
C SER A 71 -3.87 -3.38 -8.58
N LEU A 72 -3.18 -2.63 -9.46
CA LEU A 72 -3.72 -2.23 -10.75
C LEU A 72 -3.88 -3.44 -11.67
N LYS A 73 -2.87 -4.32 -11.76
CA LYS A 73 -2.96 -5.56 -12.56
C LYS A 73 -4.14 -6.44 -12.13
N TYR A 74 -4.34 -6.62 -10.83
CA TYR A 74 -5.49 -7.38 -10.30
C TYR A 74 -6.83 -6.69 -10.59
N LYS A 75 -6.90 -5.37 -10.48
CA LYS A 75 -8.09 -4.59 -10.81
C LYS A 75 -8.47 -4.73 -12.28
N ASP A 76 -7.50 -4.61 -13.19
CA ASP A 76 -7.71 -4.75 -14.64
C ASP A 76 -8.15 -6.17 -15.00
N ALA A 77 -7.64 -7.18 -14.28
CA ALA A 77 -8.05 -8.58 -14.41
C ALA A 77 -9.42 -8.89 -13.76
N GLY A 78 -10.05 -7.94 -13.06
CA GLY A 78 -11.31 -8.16 -12.34
C GLY A 78 -11.18 -9.13 -11.15
N ILE A 79 -9.97 -9.33 -10.63
CA ILE A 79 -9.69 -10.27 -9.55
C ILE A 79 -9.71 -9.53 -8.20
N PRO A 80 -10.56 -9.94 -7.24
CA PRO A 80 -10.62 -9.30 -5.93
C PRO A 80 -9.37 -9.58 -5.10
N LEU A 81 -9.00 -8.62 -4.25
CA LEU A 81 -7.84 -8.71 -3.37
C LEU A 81 -8.24 -8.90 -1.91
N VAL A 82 -7.41 -9.62 -1.17
CA VAL A 82 -7.49 -9.74 0.29
C VAL A 82 -6.09 -9.56 0.90
N VAL A 83 -6.04 -9.14 2.16
CA VAL A 83 -4.79 -9.11 2.96
C VAL A 83 -4.84 -10.23 4.00
N LEU A 84 -3.74 -10.97 4.12
CA LEU A 84 -3.50 -11.90 5.22
C LEU A 84 -2.48 -11.28 6.18
N ALA A 85 -2.78 -11.25 7.47
CA ALA A 85 -1.90 -10.68 8.49
C ALA A 85 -1.85 -11.53 9.76
N GLY A 86 -0.82 -11.31 10.58
CA GLY A 86 -0.68 -11.93 11.90
C GLY A 86 -1.50 -11.21 12.97
N GLY A 87 -0.96 -11.20 14.19
CA GLY A 87 -1.58 -10.53 15.34
C GLY A 87 -1.42 -9.01 15.28
N ASP A 88 -2.33 -8.34 15.96
CA ASP A 88 -2.34 -6.89 16.19
C ASP A 88 -2.29 -6.08 14.89
N TYR A 89 -3.02 -6.53 13.87
CA TYR A 89 -3.09 -5.84 12.60
C TYR A 89 -3.64 -4.42 12.78
N GLY A 90 -2.85 -3.45 12.31
CA GLY A 90 -3.17 -2.03 12.44
C GLY A 90 -2.65 -1.35 13.71
N MET A 91 -1.85 -2.04 14.54
CA MET A 91 -1.25 -1.42 15.72
C MET A 91 -0.38 -0.21 15.37
N GLY A 92 -0.49 0.85 16.19
CA GLY A 92 0.29 2.08 16.05
C GLY A 92 -0.60 3.32 16.05
N SER A 93 -0.05 4.45 15.60
CA SER A 93 -0.84 5.67 15.47
C SER A 93 -1.93 5.49 14.42
N SER A 94 -3.17 5.85 14.76
CA SER A 94 -4.27 5.91 13.79
C SER A 94 -3.87 6.88 12.68
N ARG A 95 -3.89 6.40 11.44
CA ARG A 95 -3.55 7.16 10.25
C ARG A 95 -4.75 7.15 9.32
N ASP A 96 -5.23 8.33 8.96
CA ASP A 96 -6.41 8.56 8.09
C ASP A 96 -6.41 7.69 6.81
N TRP A 97 -5.21 7.34 6.32
CA TRP A 97 -5.00 6.61 5.08
C TRP A 97 -4.80 5.11 5.23
N ALA A 98 -4.67 4.57 6.45
CA ALA A 98 -4.47 3.13 6.65
C ALA A 98 -5.64 2.30 6.12
N ALA A 99 -6.88 2.75 6.36
CA ALA A 99 -8.07 2.11 5.80
C ALA A 99 -8.42 2.60 4.39
N LYS A 100 -8.42 3.93 4.15
CA LYS A 100 -8.76 4.50 2.83
C LYS A 100 -7.84 4.00 1.72
N GLY A 101 -6.54 3.92 1.99
CA GLY A 101 -5.54 3.39 1.07
C GLY A 101 -5.78 1.92 0.76
N THR A 102 -6.05 1.11 1.80
CA THR A 102 -6.39 -0.31 1.65
C THR A 102 -7.59 -0.49 0.72
N PHE A 103 -8.65 0.29 0.92
CA PHE A 103 -9.82 0.29 0.05
C PHE A 103 -9.51 0.72 -1.39
N LEU A 104 -8.74 1.79 -1.58
CA LEU A 104 -8.42 2.32 -2.91
C LEU A 104 -7.47 1.43 -3.72
N LEU A 105 -6.69 0.56 -3.06
CA LEU A 105 -5.98 -0.54 -3.73
C LEU A 105 -6.92 -1.66 -4.21
N GLY A 106 -8.21 -1.63 -3.87
CA GLY A 106 -9.18 -2.65 -4.29
C GLY A 106 -9.27 -3.86 -3.36
N ILE A 107 -8.67 -3.79 -2.17
CA ILE A 107 -8.75 -4.86 -1.16
C ILE A 107 -10.18 -4.93 -0.61
N LYS A 108 -10.77 -6.14 -0.65
CA LYS A 108 -12.15 -6.42 -0.26
C LYS A 108 -12.29 -6.95 1.15
N ALA A 109 -11.25 -7.60 1.66
CA ALA A 109 -11.23 -8.11 3.02
C ALA A 109 -9.81 -8.14 3.59
N VAL A 110 -9.72 -8.05 4.91
CA VAL A 110 -8.50 -8.31 5.67
C VAL A 110 -8.79 -9.48 6.61
N ILE A 111 -7.92 -10.48 6.60
CA ILE A 111 -7.98 -11.64 7.47
C ILE A 111 -6.72 -11.60 8.35
N ALA A 112 -6.91 -11.41 9.65
CA ALA A 112 -5.84 -11.31 10.63
C ALA A 112 -6.16 -12.18 11.85
N THR A 113 -5.14 -12.58 12.62
CA THR A 113 -5.40 -13.33 13.87
C THR A 113 -5.96 -12.44 14.97
N SER A 114 -5.59 -11.16 14.99
CA SER A 114 -6.23 -10.11 15.81
C SER A 114 -6.07 -8.74 15.14
N PHE A 115 -6.91 -7.78 15.56
CA PHE A 115 -6.88 -6.39 15.07
C PHE A 115 -6.70 -5.43 16.24
N GLU A 116 -6.00 -4.33 16.00
CA GLU A 116 -6.10 -3.16 16.87
C GLU A 116 -7.52 -2.55 16.76
N ARG A 117 -8.09 -2.14 17.88
CA ARG A 117 -9.49 -1.72 18.00
C ARG A 117 -9.87 -0.56 17.07
N ILE A 118 -9.08 0.52 17.05
CA ILE A 118 -9.35 1.70 16.23
C ILE A 118 -9.18 1.36 14.75
N HIS A 119 -8.13 0.63 14.39
CA HIS A 119 -7.91 0.23 13.01
C HIS A 119 -9.03 -0.66 12.47
N ARG A 120 -9.52 -1.61 13.28
CA ARG A 120 -10.70 -2.41 12.94
C ARG A 120 -11.89 -1.52 12.61
N SER A 121 -12.21 -0.54 13.46
CA SER A 121 -13.32 0.37 13.22
C SER A 121 -13.16 1.20 11.95
N ASN A 122 -11.92 1.55 11.57
CA ASN A 122 -11.67 2.31 10.34
C ASN A 122 -11.87 1.48 9.06
N LEU A 123 -11.78 0.15 9.14
CA LEU A 123 -11.97 -0.75 7.99
C LEU A 123 -13.44 -1.08 7.71
N VAL A 124 -14.32 -0.89 8.70
CA VAL A 124 -15.78 -1.12 8.63
C VAL A 124 -16.47 0.11 8.08
#